data_AF-A0A9X6V3M5-F1
#
_entry.id   AF-A0A9X6V3M5-F1
#
_cell.length_a   1.000
_cell.length_b   1.000
_cell.length_c   1.000
_cell.angle_alpha   90.00
_cell.angle_beta   90.00
_cell.angle_gamma   90.00
#
_symmetry.space_group_name_H-M   'P 1'
#
loop_
_entity.id
_entity.type
_entity.pdbx_description
1 polymer ?
#
loop_
_entity_poly.entity_id
_entity_poly.type
_entity_poly.pdbx_seq_one_letter_code
_entity_poly.pdbx_strand_id
1 'polypeptide(L)'
;MLLYGYIRNHLDFERIPVVLKRYDFKAKMKVCQDNSKELMSINGLIPISEWPGKASPWDLETFALFSVMTIGEYSDRRFDDRKESKQFAKIINAIKNYLPPKLEISQDNNKFLNNFIIVTGLNQFQVQEDIGIKIYRYSYIFSFENENVNMKQQFIEKFGCSFDEFKKFGFIIHSLFSREINKYLTPDIYDYVFRKHSYIMQHLLIDRADYVALQEKIIHDTTQYTYGFKYFYQFPFISYKQEIFLPLPHLIMHSVTSSLLFRLTEGKNKLRELFGKEVLESYILHLCGLSESFDEVIPEYSYKHKKNNKRTLDIMIRKGDKCLMLDSKSMSPRVSLRNLNDKDVEHTVDRMVDAVIQVYEHITERFPNEYYPFDVKIDYLKENIFGAVIFNEDSYVLRDRIMNRAAEELKIIHGSEEYKYLCSNVKLMRLYELERMIFQQKDLLQLLTNNRQNESKWFDYSFINDHEKHDRGVVKEISQTSEDMQKILIEFIDELVKEGLISR
;
A
#
# COMPACT_ATOMS: atom_id res chain seq x y z
N MET A 1 24.62 -6.80 -19.64
CA MET A 1 25.02 -7.71 -20.72
C MET A 1 26.43 -8.23 -20.44
N LEU A 2 26.57 -9.49 -20.02
CA LEU A 2 27.77 -10.33 -20.16
C LEU A 2 27.39 -11.80 -19.89
N LEU A 3 27.76 -12.66 -20.85
CA LEU A 3 27.94 -14.11 -20.81
C LEU A 3 26.71 -15.03 -20.86
N TYR A 4 26.31 -15.31 -22.11
CA TYR A 4 25.84 -16.63 -22.54
C TYR A 4 26.87 -17.71 -22.17
N GLY A 5 26.41 -18.79 -21.54
CA GLY A 5 27.22 -19.99 -21.34
C GLY A 5 26.97 -20.77 -20.05
N TYR A 6 25.72 -21.11 -19.73
CA TYR A 6 25.43 -22.26 -18.87
C TYR A 6 24.08 -22.87 -19.25
N ILE A 7 24.09 -24.04 -19.90
CA ILE A 7 22.91 -24.90 -19.98
C ILE A 7 22.69 -25.46 -18.56
N ARG A 8 21.79 -24.84 -17.80
CA ARG A 8 21.32 -25.33 -16.49
C ARG A 8 19.80 -25.38 -16.47
N ASN A 9 19.18 -26.45 -16.99
CA ASN A 9 17.78 -26.86 -16.72
C ASN A 9 16.82 -25.71 -16.31
N HIS A 10 16.69 -24.69 -17.16
CA HIS A 10 15.83 -23.55 -16.88
C HIS A 10 14.40 -23.91 -17.27
N LEU A 11 13.45 -23.62 -16.39
CA LEU A 11 12.03 -23.71 -16.72
C LEU A 11 11.63 -22.37 -17.32
N ASP A 12 11.10 -22.38 -18.53
CA ASP A 12 10.56 -21.17 -19.15
C ASP A 12 9.28 -20.73 -18.43
N PHE A 13 9.10 -19.43 -18.24
CA PHE A 13 7.95 -18.84 -17.55
C PHE A 13 6.61 -19.29 -18.16
N GLU A 14 6.54 -19.34 -19.49
CA GLU A 14 5.35 -19.78 -20.25
C GLU A 14 5.00 -21.26 -20.05
N ARG A 15 5.96 -22.07 -19.58
CA ARG A 15 5.75 -23.50 -19.31
C ARG A 15 5.24 -23.76 -17.89
N ILE A 16 5.19 -22.75 -17.01
CA ILE A 16 4.71 -22.90 -15.63
C ILE A 16 3.30 -23.53 -15.59
N PRO A 17 2.28 -23.09 -16.36
CA PRO A 17 0.96 -23.72 -16.34
C PRO A 17 0.99 -25.21 -16.68
N VAL A 18 1.79 -25.60 -17.68
CA VAL A 18 1.93 -27.01 -18.10
C VAL A 18 2.53 -27.87 -17.00
N VAL A 19 3.52 -27.33 -16.27
CA VAL A 19 4.11 -28.01 -15.11
C VAL A 19 3.11 -28.11 -13.98
N LEU A 20 2.36 -27.03 -13.69
CA LEU A 20 1.40 -26.99 -12.59
C LEU A 20 0.21 -27.93 -12.77
N LYS A 21 -0.16 -28.30 -14.01
CA LYS A 21 -1.19 -29.35 -14.26
C LYS A 21 -0.81 -30.73 -13.70
N ARG A 22 0.46 -30.95 -13.33
CA ARG A 22 0.92 -32.22 -12.71
C ARG A 22 0.66 -32.29 -11.21
N TYR A 23 0.29 -31.19 -10.58
CA TYR A 23 0.10 -31.10 -9.14
C TYR A 23 -1.36 -30.82 -8.84
N ASP A 24 -1.88 -31.48 -7.80
CA ASP A 24 -3.25 -31.20 -7.37
C ASP A 24 -3.37 -29.76 -6.83
N PHE A 25 -4.60 -29.25 -6.81
CA PHE A 25 -4.86 -27.87 -6.37
C PHE A 25 -4.44 -27.63 -4.92
N LYS A 26 -4.71 -28.61 -4.04
CA LYS A 26 -4.42 -28.55 -2.61
C LYS A 26 -2.91 -28.41 -2.34
N ALA A 27 -2.08 -29.17 -3.05
CA ALA A 27 -0.64 -29.13 -2.96
C ALA A 27 -0.07 -27.78 -3.42
N LYS A 28 -0.63 -27.22 -4.50
CA LYS A 28 -0.27 -25.87 -4.99
C LYS A 28 -0.60 -24.80 -3.94
N MET A 29 -1.80 -24.85 -3.35
CA MET A 29 -2.19 -23.88 -2.30
C MET A 29 -1.35 -24.06 -1.04
N LYS A 30 -1.08 -25.31 -0.63
CA LYS A 30 -0.27 -25.62 0.55
C LYS A 30 1.17 -25.14 0.43
N VAL A 31 1.87 -25.44 -0.66
CA VAL A 31 3.27 -25.02 -0.84
C VAL A 31 3.38 -23.49 -0.86
N CYS A 32 2.39 -22.81 -1.44
CA CYS A 32 2.31 -21.36 -1.45
C CYS A 32 2.13 -20.80 -0.02
N GLN A 33 1.20 -21.38 0.74
CA GLN A 33 0.93 -20.98 2.12
C GLN A 33 2.15 -21.21 3.01
N ASP A 34 2.82 -22.34 2.89
CA ASP A 34 3.99 -22.67 3.72
C ASP A 34 5.15 -21.69 3.45
N ASN A 35 5.41 -21.35 2.18
CA ASN A 35 6.43 -20.34 1.84
C ASN A 35 6.00 -18.91 2.22
N SER A 36 4.69 -18.62 2.22
CA SER A 36 4.19 -17.32 2.69
C SER A 36 4.41 -17.15 4.19
N LYS A 37 4.16 -18.18 5.00
CA LYS A 37 4.39 -18.15 6.47
C LYS A 37 5.84 -17.82 6.82
N GLU A 38 6.77 -18.31 6.01
CA GLU A 38 8.20 -18.08 6.19
C GLU A 38 8.61 -16.62 6.08
N LEU A 39 7.76 -15.75 5.54
CA LEU A 39 7.97 -14.31 5.39
C LEU A 39 7.26 -13.49 6.47
N MET A 40 6.47 -14.13 7.34
CA MET A 40 5.58 -13.44 8.27
C MET A 40 6.15 -13.39 9.69
N SER A 41 6.02 -12.22 10.31
CA SER A 41 6.20 -11.96 11.74
C SER A 41 4.91 -11.32 12.28
N ILE A 42 4.69 -11.37 13.59
CA ILE A 42 3.52 -10.72 14.20
C ILE A 42 3.39 -9.23 13.83
N ASN A 43 4.52 -8.56 13.58
CA ASN A 43 4.57 -7.13 13.21
C ASN A 43 4.48 -6.86 11.69
N GLY A 44 4.34 -7.89 10.85
CA GLY A 44 4.28 -7.73 9.39
C GLY A 44 5.14 -8.75 8.65
N LEU A 45 5.91 -8.28 7.69
CA LEU A 45 6.91 -9.12 7.04
C LEU A 45 8.20 -9.17 7.87
N ILE A 46 8.95 -10.26 7.73
CA ILE A 46 10.31 -10.35 8.29
C ILE A 46 11.25 -9.32 7.62
N PRO A 47 12.31 -8.88 8.30
CA PRO A 47 13.33 -7.99 7.74
C PRO A 47 13.87 -8.48 6.39
N ILE A 48 14.12 -7.55 5.46
CA ILE A 48 14.64 -7.84 4.11
C ILE A 48 15.97 -8.61 4.15
N SER A 49 16.80 -8.38 5.17
CA SER A 49 18.05 -9.11 5.38
C SER A 49 17.87 -10.63 5.55
N GLU A 50 16.67 -11.08 5.92
CA GLU A 50 16.31 -12.49 6.09
C GLU A 50 15.65 -13.11 4.84
N TRP A 51 15.43 -12.33 3.79
CA TRP A 51 14.83 -12.81 2.54
C TRP A 51 15.74 -13.66 1.63
N PRO A 52 17.08 -13.57 1.67
CA PRO A 52 17.94 -14.41 0.83
C PRO A 52 17.59 -15.91 0.96
N GLY A 53 17.36 -16.56 -0.18
CA GLY A 53 16.97 -17.98 -0.25
C GLY A 53 15.46 -18.24 -0.20
N LYS A 54 14.62 -17.25 0.11
CA LYS A 54 13.15 -17.36 0.15
C LYS A 54 12.52 -16.88 -1.17
N ALA A 55 11.29 -17.31 -1.43
CA ALA A 55 10.44 -16.66 -2.43
C ALA A 55 9.97 -15.30 -1.87
N SER A 56 9.99 -14.23 -2.66
CA SER A 56 9.46 -12.94 -2.19
C SER A 56 7.92 -12.96 -2.18
N PRO A 57 7.25 -12.03 -1.47
CA PRO A 57 5.78 -11.97 -1.46
C PRO A 57 5.17 -11.95 -2.86
N TRP A 58 5.68 -11.10 -3.76
CA TRP A 58 5.18 -10.96 -5.12
C TRP A 58 5.50 -12.15 -6.04
N ASP A 59 6.58 -12.90 -5.76
CA ASP A 59 6.83 -14.16 -6.47
C ASP A 59 5.76 -15.20 -6.11
N LEU A 60 5.41 -15.28 -4.82
CA LEU A 60 4.37 -16.17 -4.31
C LEU A 60 2.99 -15.78 -4.83
N GLU A 61 2.70 -14.48 -4.89
CA GLU A 61 1.49 -13.94 -5.52
C GLU A 61 1.36 -14.39 -6.99
N THR A 62 2.46 -14.32 -7.76
CA THR A 62 2.50 -14.76 -9.15
C THR A 62 2.32 -16.28 -9.26
N PHE A 63 2.98 -17.05 -8.40
CA PHE A 63 2.82 -18.51 -8.32
C PHE A 63 1.37 -18.92 -7.97
N ALA A 64 0.76 -18.23 -6.99
CA ALA A 64 -0.62 -18.47 -6.59
C ALA A 64 -1.59 -18.18 -7.73
N LEU A 65 -1.37 -17.07 -8.45
CA LEU A 65 -2.17 -16.70 -9.61
C LEU A 65 -2.08 -17.80 -10.69
N PHE A 66 -0.87 -18.23 -11.06
CA PHE A 66 -0.71 -19.37 -11.97
C PHE A 66 -1.43 -20.61 -11.47
N SER A 67 -1.36 -20.90 -10.17
CA SER A 67 -1.94 -22.10 -9.57
C SER A 67 -3.47 -22.11 -9.62
N VAL A 68 -4.10 -20.95 -9.40
CA VAL A 68 -5.56 -20.76 -9.50
C VAL A 68 -6.03 -20.82 -10.94
N MET A 69 -5.35 -20.12 -11.84
CA MET A 69 -5.70 -20.03 -13.26
C MET A 69 -5.43 -21.32 -14.04
N THR A 70 -4.55 -22.20 -13.56
CA THR A 70 -4.26 -23.47 -14.23
C THR A 70 -5.33 -24.52 -13.95
N ILE A 71 -6.30 -24.67 -14.87
CA ILE A 71 -7.36 -25.68 -14.82
C ILE A 71 -6.93 -26.97 -15.53
N GLY A 72 -7.51 -28.11 -15.12
CA GLY A 72 -7.33 -29.41 -15.76
C GLY A 72 -6.10 -30.14 -15.26
N GLU A 73 -5.92 -30.17 -13.94
CA GLU A 73 -4.93 -30.99 -13.27
C GLU A 73 -5.15 -32.48 -13.62
N TYR A 74 -4.09 -33.17 -14.07
CA TYR A 74 -4.15 -34.57 -14.53
C TYR A 74 -3.33 -35.52 -13.66
N SER A 75 -2.67 -35.02 -12.62
CA SER A 75 -1.90 -35.82 -11.68
C SER A 75 -2.02 -35.24 -10.27
N ASP A 76 -1.81 -36.09 -9.28
CA ASP A 76 -1.94 -35.87 -7.84
C ASP A 76 -0.59 -35.63 -7.16
N ARG A 77 0.42 -35.15 -7.91
CA ARG A 77 1.73 -34.87 -7.32
C ARG A 77 1.64 -33.78 -6.28
N ARG A 78 2.56 -33.85 -5.33
CA ARG A 78 2.70 -32.93 -4.21
C ARG A 78 4.12 -32.35 -4.18
N PHE A 79 4.29 -31.25 -3.46
CA PHE A 79 5.59 -30.59 -3.27
C PHE A 79 6.29 -31.04 -1.97
N ASP A 80 6.13 -32.31 -1.60
CA ASP A 80 6.56 -32.86 -0.30
C ASP A 80 7.93 -33.54 -0.33
N ASP A 81 8.35 -34.09 -1.47
CA ASP A 81 9.68 -34.71 -1.60
C ASP A 81 10.76 -33.74 -2.10
N ARG A 82 12.04 -34.10 -1.90
CA ARG A 82 13.20 -33.26 -2.27
C ARG A 82 13.25 -32.92 -3.76
N LYS A 83 12.78 -33.80 -4.64
CA LYS A 83 12.76 -33.57 -6.09
C LYS A 83 11.65 -32.57 -6.44
N GLU A 84 10.49 -32.69 -5.82
CA GLU A 84 9.36 -31.81 -6.04
C GLU A 84 9.57 -30.42 -5.39
N SER A 85 10.23 -30.32 -4.23
CA SER A 85 10.68 -29.03 -3.69
C SER A 85 11.66 -28.31 -4.62
N LYS A 86 12.56 -29.05 -5.30
CA LYS A 86 13.41 -28.46 -6.36
C LYS A 86 12.60 -27.97 -7.54
N GLN A 87 11.48 -28.62 -7.86
CA GLN A 87 10.60 -28.17 -8.95
C GLN A 87 9.87 -26.88 -8.57
N PHE A 88 9.41 -26.73 -7.32
CA PHE A 88 8.91 -25.47 -6.80
C PHE A 88 9.96 -24.34 -6.92
N ALA A 89 11.19 -24.59 -6.46
CA ALA A 89 12.28 -23.62 -6.58
C ALA A 89 12.58 -23.22 -8.04
N LYS A 90 12.48 -24.15 -8.99
CA LYS A 90 12.60 -23.84 -10.43
C LYS A 90 11.48 -22.93 -10.92
N ILE A 91 10.24 -23.12 -10.47
CA ILE A 91 9.10 -22.27 -10.83
C ILE A 91 9.31 -20.86 -10.25
N ILE A 92 9.68 -20.74 -8.97
CA ILE A 92 9.97 -19.44 -8.35
C ILE A 92 11.12 -18.71 -9.07
N ASN A 93 12.19 -19.42 -9.42
CA ASN A 93 13.30 -18.81 -10.17
C ASN A 93 12.89 -18.41 -11.59
N ALA A 94 11.98 -19.15 -12.24
CA ALA A 94 11.43 -18.76 -13.54
C ALA A 94 10.61 -17.46 -13.42
N ILE A 95 9.83 -17.30 -12.35
CA ILE A 95 9.08 -16.06 -12.04
C ILE A 95 10.05 -14.90 -11.78
N LYS A 96 11.03 -15.08 -10.88
CA LYS A 96 11.99 -14.04 -10.49
C LYS A 96 12.81 -13.48 -11.65
N ASN A 97 13.20 -14.37 -12.57
CA ASN A 97 14.05 -14.00 -13.71
C ASN A 97 13.25 -13.54 -14.93
N TYR A 98 11.92 -13.56 -14.87
CA TYR A 98 11.07 -13.17 -15.98
C TYR A 98 10.99 -11.65 -16.10
N LEU A 99 11.34 -11.13 -17.27
CA LEU A 99 11.11 -9.74 -17.65
C LEU A 99 9.92 -9.69 -18.63
N PRO A 100 8.78 -9.10 -18.23
CA PRO A 100 7.64 -8.96 -19.13
C PRO A 100 7.99 -8.18 -20.41
N PRO A 101 7.44 -8.55 -21.60
CA PRO A 101 7.76 -7.89 -22.87
C PRO A 101 7.56 -6.38 -22.87
N LYS A 102 6.53 -5.87 -22.17
CA LYS A 102 6.31 -4.41 -22.05
C LYS A 102 7.46 -3.68 -21.35
N LEU A 103 8.12 -4.33 -20.39
CA LEU A 103 9.31 -3.78 -19.76
C LEU A 103 10.54 -3.96 -20.65
N GLU A 104 10.68 -5.08 -21.32
CA GLU A 104 11.78 -5.30 -22.29
C GLU A 104 11.76 -4.24 -23.39
N ILE A 105 10.63 -4.05 -24.08
CA ILE A 105 10.44 -3.01 -25.11
C ILE A 105 10.69 -1.60 -24.56
N SER A 106 10.42 -1.37 -23.27
CA SER A 106 10.66 -0.06 -22.66
C SER A 106 12.14 0.27 -22.46
N GLN A 107 13.04 -0.72 -22.59
CA GLN A 107 14.48 -0.47 -22.64
C GLN A 107 14.85 0.26 -23.94
N ASP A 108 14.25 -0.13 -25.05
CA ASP A 108 14.54 0.43 -26.37
C ASP A 108 14.03 1.87 -26.56
N ASN A 109 13.06 2.29 -25.74
CA ASN A 109 12.44 3.62 -25.83
C ASN A 109 12.75 4.55 -24.64
N ASN A 110 13.76 4.22 -23.82
CA ASN A 110 14.15 4.97 -22.62
C ASN A 110 13.03 5.17 -21.57
N LYS A 111 11.95 4.38 -21.60
CA LYS A 111 10.87 4.42 -20.59
C LYS A 111 11.02 3.34 -19.52
N PHE A 112 12.07 2.53 -19.57
CA PHE A 112 12.27 1.40 -18.65
C PHE A 112 12.15 1.80 -17.19
N LEU A 113 12.91 2.80 -16.74
CA LEU A 113 12.89 3.22 -15.35
C LEU A 113 11.49 3.69 -14.93
N ASN A 114 10.82 4.51 -15.76
CA ASN A 114 9.47 4.99 -15.52
C ASN A 114 8.46 3.85 -15.37
N ASN A 115 8.50 2.88 -16.28
CA ASN A 115 7.57 1.77 -16.27
C ASN A 115 7.87 0.80 -15.14
N PHE A 116 9.15 0.54 -14.87
CA PHE A 116 9.62 -0.34 -13.82
C PHE A 116 9.21 0.16 -12.43
N ILE A 117 9.41 1.45 -12.13
CA ILE A 117 9.05 2.03 -10.83
C ILE A 117 7.53 1.95 -10.57
N ILE A 118 6.71 2.17 -11.60
CA ILE A 118 5.23 2.06 -11.49
C ILE A 118 4.84 0.63 -11.11
N VAL A 119 5.28 -0.36 -11.90
CA VAL A 119 4.82 -1.74 -11.68
C VAL A 119 5.41 -2.35 -10.41
N THR A 120 6.66 -2.05 -10.09
CA THR A 120 7.28 -2.55 -8.85
C THR A 120 6.69 -1.87 -7.63
N GLY A 121 6.56 -0.54 -7.62
CA GLY A 121 5.99 0.19 -6.49
C GLY A 121 4.56 -0.24 -6.17
N LEU A 122 3.74 -0.48 -7.21
CA LEU A 122 2.36 -0.95 -7.07
C LEU A 122 2.20 -2.40 -6.58
N ASN A 123 3.25 -3.22 -6.67
CA ASN A 123 3.22 -4.62 -6.20
C ASN A 123 3.99 -4.83 -4.89
N GLN A 124 5.04 -4.04 -4.63
CA GLN A 124 5.96 -4.32 -3.52
C GLN A 124 5.70 -3.47 -2.28
N PHE A 125 5.42 -2.17 -2.44
CA PHE A 125 5.45 -1.28 -1.28
C PHE A 125 4.21 -1.37 -0.39
N GLN A 126 3.07 -1.76 -0.95
CA GLN A 126 1.84 -1.91 -0.17
C GLN A 126 1.99 -3.01 0.90
N VAL A 127 2.49 -4.19 0.51
CA VAL A 127 2.66 -5.35 1.40
C VAL A 127 3.75 -5.16 2.47
N GLN A 128 4.61 -4.15 2.30
CA GLN A 128 5.69 -3.81 3.22
C GLN A 128 5.30 -2.75 4.27
N GLU A 129 4.06 -2.23 4.22
CA GLU A 129 3.60 -1.26 5.22
C GLU A 129 3.49 -1.89 6.61
N ASP A 130 3.77 -1.10 7.64
CA ASP A 130 3.62 -1.46 9.04
C ASP A 130 2.15 -1.76 9.36
N ILE A 131 1.91 -2.91 9.98
CA ILE A 131 0.55 -3.39 10.30
C ILE A 131 -0.12 -2.46 11.32
N GLY A 132 0.61 -1.96 12.32
CA GLY A 132 0.08 -1.08 13.35
C GLY A 132 -0.39 0.24 12.76
N ILE A 133 0.44 0.87 11.92
CA ILE A 133 0.08 2.10 11.18
C ILE A 133 -1.15 1.87 10.31
N LYS A 134 -1.21 0.73 9.61
CA LYS A 134 -2.35 0.37 8.76
C LYS A 134 -3.63 0.22 9.57
N ILE A 135 -3.59 -0.55 10.65
CA ILE A 135 -4.74 -0.75 11.53
C ILE A 135 -5.21 0.58 12.12
N TYR A 136 -4.29 1.43 12.56
CA TYR A 136 -4.61 2.75 13.08
C TYR A 136 -5.35 3.60 12.04
N ARG A 137 -4.77 3.74 10.84
CA ARG A 137 -5.35 4.50 9.72
C ARG A 137 -6.78 4.05 9.42
N TYR A 138 -6.98 2.75 9.22
CA TYR A 138 -8.29 2.23 8.83
C TYR A 138 -9.29 2.18 9.99
N SER A 139 -8.83 2.08 11.24
CA SER A 139 -9.69 2.25 12.43
C SER A 139 -10.26 3.66 12.49
N TYR A 140 -9.45 4.69 12.19
CA TYR A 140 -9.93 6.06 12.07
C TYR A 140 -10.91 6.20 10.90
N ILE A 141 -10.51 5.80 9.68
CA ILE A 141 -11.31 5.97 8.46
C ILE A 141 -12.69 5.33 8.59
N PHE A 142 -12.78 4.08 9.05
CA PHE A 142 -14.05 3.36 9.10
C PHE A 142 -14.91 3.72 10.32
N SER A 143 -14.34 4.39 11.32
CA SER A 143 -15.10 4.89 12.48
C SER A 143 -15.47 6.37 12.35
N PHE A 144 -15.02 7.05 11.29
CA PHE A 144 -15.25 8.47 11.10
C PHE A 144 -16.73 8.80 10.93
N GLU A 145 -17.15 9.86 11.62
CA GLU A 145 -18.51 10.39 11.55
C GLU A 145 -18.47 11.91 11.71
N ASN A 146 -19.15 12.59 10.80
CA ASN A 146 -19.49 14.00 10.92
C ASN A 146 -20.88 14.27 10.33
N GLU A 147 -21.28 15.53 10.22
CA GLU A 147 -22.58 15.93 9.66
C GLU A 147 -22.77 15.55 8.18
N ASN A 148 -21.68 15.36 7.43
CA ASN A 148 -21.70 15.11 5.99
C ASN A 148 -21.59 13.62 5.63
N VAL A 149 -20.90 12.83 6.45
CA VAL A 149 -20.67 11.40 6.22
C VAL A 149 -20.55 10.61 7.52
N ASN A 150 -21.22 9.45 7.56
CA ASN A 150 -21.05 8.45 8.59
C ASN A 150 -20.43 7.18 7.98
N MET A 151 -19.10 7.05 8.09
CA MET A 151 -18.37 5.92 7.52
C MET A 151 -18.68 4.61 8.23
N LYS A 152 -18.94 4.67 9.55
CA LYS A 152 -19.31 3.50 10.36
C LYS A 152 -20.62 2.87 9.86
N GLN A 153 -21.63 3.69 9.64
CA GLN A 153 -22.91 3.25 9.08
C GLN A 153 -22.73 2.72 7.66
N GLN A 154 -22.02 3.45 6.78
CA GLN A 154 -21.76 2.99 5.41
C GLN A 154 -21.06 1.61 5.38
N PHE A 155 -20.13 1.39 6.31
CA PHE A 155 -19.42 0.12 6.43
C PHE A 155 -20.37 -1.02 6.86
N ILE A 156 -21.14 -0.81 7.94
CA ILE A 156 -22.10 -1.81 8.44
C ILE A 156 -23.17 -2.11 7.39
N GLU A 157 -23.70 -1.11 6.68
CA GLU A 157 -24.66 -1.32 5.59
C GLU A 157 -24.10 -2.19 4.46
N LYS A 158 -22.80 -2.08 4.17
CA LYS A 158 -22.15 -2.83 3.09
C LYS A 158 -21.75 -4.25 3.50
N PHE A 159 -21.24 -4.43 4.72
CA PHE A 159 -20.61 -5.68 5.16
C PHE A 159 -21.37 -6.39 6.30
N GLY A 160 -22.46 -5.82 6.81
CA GLY A 160 -23.28 -6.42 7.86
C GLY A 160 -22.62 -6.55 9.24
N CYS A 161 -21.37 -6.10 9.39
CA CYS A 161 -20.61 -6.14 10.63
C CYS A 161 -19.67 -4.92 10.74
N SER A 162 -19.10 -4.72 11.92
CA SER A 162 -18.21 -3.60 12.20
C SER A 162 -16.80 -3.81 11.67
N PHE A 163 -16.06 -2.72 11.45
CA PHE A 163 -14.64 -2.82 11.10
C PHE A 163 -13.80 -3.48 12.20
N ASP A 164 -14.15 -3.30 13.48
CA ASP A 164 -13.45 -3.93 14.60
C ASP A 164 -13.47 -5.46 14.51
N GLU A 165 -14.54 -6.05 13.99
CA GLU A 165 -14.65 -7.49 13.75
C GLU A 165 -13.69 -7.94 12.65
N PHE A 166 -13.63 -7.22 11.51
CA PHE A 166 -12.65 -7.47 10.45
C PHE A 166 -11.20 -7.31 10.92
N LYS A 167 -10.93 -6.27 11.70
CA LYS A 167 -9.61 -6.00 12.31
C LYS A 167 -9.19 -7.17 13.20
N LYS A 168 -10.06 -7.60 14.12
CA LYS A 168 -9.79 -8.74 15.01
C LYS A 168 -9.54 -10.02 14.23
N PHE A 169 -10.42 -10.36 13.29
CA PHE A 169 -10.27 -11.56 12.47
C PHE A 169 -8.97 -11.54 11.65
N GLY A 170 -8.70 -10.44 10.94
CA GLY A 170 -7.49 -10.31 10.13
C GLY A 170 -6.21 -10.42 10.95
N PHE A 171 -6.18 -9.79 12.13
CA PHE A 171 -5.02 -9.85 13.02
C PHE A 171 -4.81 -11.24 13.65
N ILE A 172 -5.90 -11.94 14.02
CA ILE A 172 -5.83 -13.33 14.51
C ILE A 172 -5.25 -14.24 13.42
N ILE A 173 -5.78 -14.16 12.19
CA ILE A 173 -5.27 -14.96 11.07
C ILE A 173 -3.80 -14.62 10.81
N HIS A 174 -3.44 -13.33 10.71
CA HIS A 174 -2.05 -12.91 10.50
C HIS A 174 -1.12 -13.52 11.55
N SER A 175 -1.51 -13.43 12.83
CA SER A 175 -0.76 -13.96 13.97
C SER A 175 -0.60 -15.47 13.90
N LEU A 176 -1.67 -16.22 13.61
CA LEU A 176 -1.62 -17.69 13.49
C LEU A 176 -0.64 -18.18 12.41
N PHE A 177 -0.41 -17.39 11.37
CA PHE A 177 0.52 -17.71 10.29
C PHE A 177 1.92 -17.09 10.47
N SER A 178 2.13 -16.28 11.51
CA SER A 178 3.42 -15.67 11.81
C SER A 178 4.41 -16.67 12.39
N ARG A 179 5.71 -16.49 12.14
CA ARG A 179 6.76 -17.41 12.62
C ARG A 179 6.79 -17.62 14.14
N GLU A 180 6.30 -16.64 14.90
CA GLU A 180 6.28 -16.68 16.35
C GLU A 180 5.24 -17.69 16.88
N ILE A 181 4.13 -17.87 16.15
CA ILE A 181 2.95 -18.61 16.63
C ILE A 181 2.65 -19.85 15.77
N ASN A 182 3.03 -19.87 14.50
CA ASN A 182 2.61 -20.90 13.54
C ASN A 182 2.93 -22.35 13.95
N LYS A 183 3.94 -22.57 14.80
CA LYS A 183 4.27 -23.89 15.37
C LYS A 183 3.16 -24.48 16.25
N TYR A 184 2.25 -23.65 16.74
CA TYR A 184 1.08 -24.06 17.53
C TYR A 184 -0.19 -24.21 16.71
N LEU A 185 -0.15 -23.86 15.41
CA LEU A 185 -1.33 -23.94 14.54
C LEU A 185 -1.68 -25.41 14.28
N THR A 186 -2.87 -25.83 14.74
CA THR A 186 -3.47 -27.13 14.45
C THR A 186 -4.67 -26.97 13.51
N PRO A 187 -5.06 -28.03 12.77
CA PRO A 187 -6.29 -28.02 11.99
C PRO A 187 -7.53 -27.61 12.81
N ASP A 188 -7.64 -28.08 14.05
CA ASP A 188 -8.79 -27.79 14.92
C ASP A 188 -8.91 -26.30 15.27
N ILE A 189 -7.79 -25.61 15.49
CA ILE A 189 -7.75 -24.16 15.73
C ILE A 189 -8.21 -23.42 14.46
N TYR A 190 -7.74 -23.85 13.29
CA TYR A 190 -8.12 -23.25 12.03
C TYR A 190 -9.64 -23.42 11.78
N ASP A 191 -10.16 -24.63 11.95
CA ASP A 191 -11.58 -24.92 11.79
C ASP A 191 -12.45 -24.16 12.81
N TYR A 192 -11.95 -23.97 14.03
CA TYR A 192 -12.61 -23.14 15.04
C TYR A 192 -12.76 -21.69 14.59
N VAL A 193 -11.65 -21.05 14.18
CA VAL A 193 -11.65 -19.65 13.73
C VAL A 193 -12.61 -19.46 12.55
N PHE A 194 -12.59 -20.39 11.59
CA PHE A 194 -13.45 -20.35 10.41
C PHE A 194 -14.93 -20.43 10.78
N ARG A 195 -15.29 -21.34 11.69
CA ARG A 195 -16.67 -21.50 12.14
C ARG A 195 -17.15 -20.26 12.90
N LYS A 196 -16.32 -19.77 13.82
CA LYS A 196 -16.61 -18.62 14.69
C LYS A 196 -16.79 -17.32 13.90
N HIS A 197 -15.94 -17.10 12.89
CA HIS A 197 -15.91 -15.87 12.10
C HIS A 197 -16.49 -16.04 10.69
N SER A 198 -17.38 -17.02 10.51
CA SER A 198 -18.00 -17.33 9.21
C SER A 198 -18.69 -16.13 8.56
N TYR A 199 -19.35 -15.28 9.35
CA TYR A 199 -20.01 -14.06 8.89
C TYR A 199 -19.03 -12.99 8.35
N ILE A 200 -17.77 -13.01 8.77
CA ILE A 200 -16.70 -12.14 8.22
C ILE A 200 -16.08 -12.82 7.00
N MET A 201 -15.76 -14.10 7.16
CA MET A 201 -15.09 -14.91 6.14
C MET A 201 -15.85 -14.93 4.82
N GLN A 202 -17.18 -14.97 4.83
CA GLN A 202 -17.99 -14.90 3.60
C GLN A 202 -17.70 -13.66 2.73
N HIS A 203 -17.23 -12.56 3.32
CA HIS A 203 -16.85 -11.36 2.58
C HIS A 203 -15.44 -11.44 1.97
N LEU A 204 -14.61 -12.38 2.42
CA LEU A 204 -13.21 -12.57 2.04
C LEU A 204 -12.97 -13.89 1.28
N LEU A 205 -14.01 -14.69 1.11
CA LEU A 205 -14.03 -15.97 0.43
C LEU A 205 -14.57 -15.80 -1.00
N ILE A 206 -13.96 -16.52 -1.94
CA ILE A 206 -14.44 -16.62 -3.32
C ILE A 206 -14.26 -18.04 -3.84
N ASP A 207 -15.18 -18.51 -4.68
CA ASP A 207 -14.98 -19.78 -5.38
C ASP A 207 -13.88 -19.65 -6.45
N ARG A 208 -13.12 -20.73 -6.65
CA ARG A 208 -12.07 -20.77 -7.67
C ARG A 208 -12.59 -20.35 -9.06
N ALA A 209 -13.76 -20.82 -9.47
CA ALA A 209 -14.32 -20.49 -10.78
C ALA A 209 -14.65 -18.98 -10.88
N ASP A 210 -15.25 -18.42 -9.83
CA ASP A 210 -15.55 -16.98 -9.76
C ASP A 210 -14.28 -16.13 -9.73
N TYR A 211 -13.24 -16.58 -9.01
CA TYR A 211 -11.93 -15.94 -9.02
C TYR A 211 -11.37 -15.88 -10.43
N VAL A 212 -11.37 -17.02 -11.15
CA VAL A 212 -10.89 -17.10 -12.53
C VAL A 212 -11.69 -16.14 -13.42
N ALA A 213 -13.02 -16.15 -13.33
CA ALA A 213 -13.89 -15.28 -14.11
C ALA A 213 -13.67 -13.78 -13.81
N LEU A 214 -13.36 -13.40 -12.57
CA LEU A 214 -12.99 -12.02 -12.22
C LEU A 214 -11.62 -11.65 -12.77
N GLN A 215 -10.66 -12.55 -12.66
CA GLN A 215 -9.28 -12.32 -13.06
C GLN A 215 -9.14 -12.16 -14.59
N GLU A 216 -9.87 -12.95 -15.38
CA GLU A 216 -9.89 -12.88 -16.85
C GLU A 216 -10.45 -11.55 -17.39
N LYS A 217 -11.25 -10.82 -16.59
CA LYS A 217 -11.74 -9.48 -16.97
C LYS A 217 -10.63 -8.43 -17.03
N ILE A 218 -9.53 -8.64 -16.30
CA ILE A 218 -8.47 -7.64 -16.13
C ILE A 218 -7.07 -8.14 -16.55
N ILE A 219 -6.90 -9.45 -16.72
CA ILE A 219 -5.68 -10.06 -17.23
C ILE A 219 -6.00 -10.85 -18.49
N HIS A 220 -5.30 -10.53 -19.58
CA HIS A 220 -5.57 -11.11 -20.91
C HIS A 220 -4.52 -12.13 -21.37
N ASP A 221 -3.35 -12.15 -20.73
CA ASP A 221 -2.26 -13.08 -21.06
C ASP A 221 -1.36 -13.32 -19.83
N THR A 222 -0.57 -14.40 -19.87
CA THR A 222 0.26 -14.81 -18.73
C THR A 222 1.42 -13.84 -18.44
N THR A 223 1.85 -13.01 -19.38
CA THR A 223 2.94 -12.05 -19.16
C THR A 223 2.55 -10.98 -18.14
N GLN A 224 1.25 -10.76 -17.95
CA GLN A 224 0.71 -9.82 -16.96
C GLN A 224 0.67 -10.41 -15.55
N TYR A 225 0.94 -11.70 -15.35
CA TYR A 225 0.79 -12.33 -14.03
C TYR A 225 1.77 -11.78 -12.99
N THR A 226 2.96 -11.36 -13.42
CA THR A 226 3.98 -10.81 -12.52
C THR A 226 3.51 -9.52 -11.84
N TYR A 227 3.04 -8.55 -12.62
CA TYR A 227 2.73 -7.21 -12.11
C TYR A 227 1.26 -6.83 -12.12
N GLY A 228 0.41 -7.57 -12.84
CA GLY A 228 -1.02 -7.35 -12.91
C GLY A 228 -1.68 -7.44 -11.54
N PHE A 229 -2.84 -6.81 -11.41
CA PHE A 229 -3.64 -6.86 -10.18
C PHE A 229 -4.15 -8.28 -9.94
N LYS A 230 -4.12 -8.71 -8.68
CA LYS A 230 -4.48 -10.06 -8.25
C LYS A 230 -5.63 -9.97 -7.26
N TYR A 231 -6.70 -10.72 -7.48
CA TYR A 231 -7.86 -10.65 -6.58
C TYR A 231 -7.60 -11.21 -5.18
N PHE A 232 -6.43 -11.81 -4.90
CA PHE A 232 -6.02 -12.19 -3.54
C PHE A 232 -6.02 -11.03 -2.54
N TYR A 233 -5.81 -9.79 -2.99
CA TYR A 233 -5.94 -8.61 -2.13
C TYR A 233 -7.39 -8.39 -1.66
N GLN A 234 -8.40 -8.85 -2.40
CA GLN A 234 -9.82 -8.75 -2.02
C GLN A 234 -10.36 -10.03 -1.40
N PHE A 235 -9.94 -11.17 -1.94
CA PHE A 235 -10.40 -12.50 -1.58
C PHE A 235 -9.20 -13.38 -1.26
N PRO A 236 -8.66 -13.29 -0.04
CA PRO A 236 -7.50 -14.07 0.38
C PRO A 236 -7.85 -15.56 0.53
N PHE A 237 -9.14 -15.91 0.69
CA PHE A 237 -9.59 -17.29 0.79
C PHE A 237 -10.22 -17.76 -0.52
N ILE A 238 -9.81 -18.95 -0.99
CA ILE A 238 -10.36 -19.60 -2.18
C ILE A 238 -11.09 -20.87 -1.76
N SER A 239 -12.36 -21.03 -2.12
CA SER A 239 -13.05 -22.32 -2.03
C SER A 239 -12.85 -23.13 -3.30
N TYR A 240 -12.59 -24.44 -3.13
CA TYR A 240 -12.57 -25.38 -4.24
C TYR A 240 -12.85 -26.79 -3.72
N LYS A 241 -13.81 -27.50 -4.34
CA LYS A 241 -14.21 -28.87 -3.96
C LYS A 241 -14.51 -29.01 -2.46
N GLN A 242 -15.28 -28.08 -1.91
CA GLN A 242 -15.68 -28.02 -0.48
C GLN A 242 -14.54 -27.78 0.52
N GLU A 243 -13.31 -27.56 0.06
CA GLU A 243 -12.19 -27.11 0.91
C GLU A 243 -11.97 -25.60 0.75
N ILE A 244 -11.49 -24.95 1.80
CA ILE A 244 -11.11 -23.52 1.79
C ILE A 244 -9.60 -23.39 1.99
N PHE A 245 -8.97 -22.61 1.11
CA PHE A 245 -7.53 -22.40 1.06
C PHE A 245 -7.19 -20.94 1.33
N LEU A 246 -6.18 -20.68 2.16
CA LEU A 246 -5.54 -19.38 2.32
C LEU A 246 -4.11 -19.48 1.78
N PRO A 247 -3.87 -19.32 0.46
CA PRO A 247 -2.54 -19.52 -0.12
C PRO A 247 -1.53 -18.44 0.26
N LEU A 248 -1.99 -17.22 0.54
CA LEU A 248 -1.14 -16.04 0.78
C LEU A 248 -1.54 -15.33 2.09
N PRO A 249 -1.33 -15.96 3.26
CA PRO A 249 -1.70 -15.35 4.54
C PRO A 249 -1.06 -13.98 4.78
N HIS A 250 0.08 -13.66 4.16
CA HIS A 250 0.71 -12.33 4.27
C HIS A 250 -0.14 -11.19 3.69
N LEU A 251 -1.16 -11.48 2.88
CA LEU A 251 -2.07 -10.47 2.32
C LEU A 251 -3.28 -10.20 3.21
N ILE A 252 -3.51 -10.97 4.28
CA ILE A 252 -4.77 -10.87 5.05
C ILE A 252 -5.02 -9.46 5.58
N MET A 253 -3.97 -8.79 6.07
CA MET A 253 -4.09 -7.42 6.58
C MET A 253 -4.48 -6.43 5.51
N HIS A 254 -4.05 -6.61 4.26
CA HIS A 254 -4.55 -5.80 3.13
C HIS A 254 -6.02 -6.07 2.85
N SER A 255 -6.41 -7.34 2.85
CA SER A 255 -7.78 -7.76 2.57
C SER A 255 -8.79 -7.23 3.56
N VAL A 256 -8.38 -7.06 4.83
CA VAL A 256 -9.24 -6.48 5.86
C VAL A 256 -9.05 -4.97 6.06
N THR A 257 -8.25 -4.28 5.24
CA THR A 257 -8.01 -2.83 5.39
C THR A 257 -8.27 -2.06 4.10
N SER A 258 -7.22 -1.73 3.32
CA SER A 258 -7.30 -0.92 2.09
C SER A 258 -8.28 -1.50 1.08
N SER A 259 -8.30 -2.82 0.99
CA SER A 259 -9.22 -3.55 0.11
C SER A 259 -10.69 -3.34 0.48
N LEU A 260 -11.02 -3.27 1.78
CA LEU A 260 -12.38 -2.97 2.22
C LEU A 260 -12.79 -1.55 1.90
N LEU A 261 -11.87 -0.58 1.96
CA LEU A 261 -12.17 0.81 1.57
C LEU A 261 -12.45 0.91 0.07
N PHE A 262 -11.66 0.22 -0.74
CA PHE A 262 -11.91 0.11 -2.18
C PHE A 262 -13.31 -0.47 -2.44
N ARG A 263 -13.63 -1.62 -1.83
CA ARG A 263 -14.94 -2.30 -2.00
C ARG A 263 -16.12 -1.52 -1.43
N LEU A 264 -15.89 -0.70 -0.41
CA LEU A 264 -16.91 0.18 0.17
C LEU A 264 -17.28 1.32 -0.78
N THR A 265 -16.27 1.87 -1.47
CA THR A 265 -16.40 3.03 -2.37
C THR A 265 -16.57 2.67 -3.85
N GLU A 266 -16.41 1.40 -4.20
CA GLU A 266 -16.58 0.89 -5.56
C GLU A 266 -17.98 1.19 -6.11
N GLY A 267 -18.05 1.81 -7.29
CA GLY A 267 -19.30 2.25 -7.91
C GLY A 267 -20.01 3.43 -7.21
N LYS A 268 -19.50 3.93 -6.08
CA LYS A 268 -20.11 5.03 -5.30
C LYS A 268 -19.30 6.33 -5.40
N ASN A 269 -19.41 7.04 -6.53
CA ASN A 269 -18.63 8.26 -6.77
C ASN A 269 -18.84 9.33 -5.68
N LYS A 270 -20.09 9.58 -5.25
CA LYS A 270 -20.38 10.54 -4.17
C LYS A 270 -19.69 10.17 -2.85
N LEU A 271 -19.68 8.88 -2.48
CA LEU A 271 -19.00 8.44 -1.26
C LEU A 271 -17.47 8.59 -1.38
N ARG A 272 -16.90 8.38 -2.57
CA ARG A 272 -15.47 8.60 -2.82
C ARG A 272 -15.08 10.07 -2.71
N GLU A 273 -15.92 10.97 -3.20
CA GLU A 273 -15.74 12.42 -3.06
C GLU A 273 -15.81 12.84 -1.58
N LEU A 274 -16.84 12.38 -0.85
CA LEU A 274 -16.95 12.62 0.59
C LEU A 274 -15.80 12.00 1.38
N PHE A 275 -15.33 10.82 1.01
CA PHE A 275 -14.14 10.22 1.63
C PHE A 275 -12.92 11.13 1.49
N GLY A 276 -12.67 11.65 0.29
CA GLY A 276 -11.56 12.58 0.08
C GLY A 276 -11.71 13.85 0.90
N LYS A 277 -12.87 14.50 0.79
CA LYS A 277 -13.08 15.82 1.39
C LYS A 277 -13.24 15.77 2.91
N GLU A 278 -14.05 14.87 3.42
CA GLU A 278 -14.45 14.87 4.83
C GLU A 278 -13.54 13.97 5.66
N VAL A 279 -13.15 12.80 5.14
CA VAL A 279 -12.48 11.76 5.94
C VAL A 279 -10.96 11.88 5.85
N LEU A 280 -10.41 11.95 4.63
CA LEU A 280 -8.97 11.97 4.42
C LEU A 280 -8.34 13.28 4.93
N GLU A 281 -8.93 14.43 4.63
CA GLU A 281 -8.47 15.72 5.15
C GLU A 281 -8.51 15.76 6.68
N SER A 282 -9.62 15.31 7.29
CA SER A 282 -9.74 15.23 8.76
C SER A 282 -8.72 14.27 9.37
N TYR A 283 -8.43 13.15 8.70
CA TYR A 283 -7.41 12.21 9.17
C TYR A 283 -6.01 12.83 9.13
N ILE A 284 -5.65 13.53 8.05
CA ILE A 284 -4.34 14.18 7.94
C ILE A 284 -4.23 15.32 8.97
N LEU A 285 -5.29 16.10 9.18
CA LEU A 285 -5.35 17.12 10.21
C LEU A 285 -5.14 16.51 11.61
N HIS A 286 -5.87 15.45 11.92
CA HIS A 286 -5.74 14.70 13.17
C HIS A 286 -4.30 14.20 13.36
N LEU A 287 -3.74 13.56 12.33
CA LEU A 287 -2.37 13.07 12.32
C LEU A 287 -1.37 14.19 12.64
N CYS A 288 -1.46 15.33 11.94
CA CYS A 288 -0.59 16.46 12.18
C CYS A 288 -0.75 17.02 13.61
N GLY A 289 -1.95 16.98 14.17
CA GLY A 289 -2.23 17.38 15.55
C GLY A 289 -1.60 16.47 16.62
N LEU A 290 -1.22 15.24 16.28
CA LEU A 290 -0.47 14.34 17.19
C LEU A 290 1.00 14.72 17.35
N SER A 291 1.53 15.55 16.45
CA SER A 291 2.92 15.98 16.49
C SER A 291 3.10 17.10 17.51
N GLU A 292 3.85 16.85 18.57
CA GLU A 292 4.28 17.88 19.53
C GLU A 292 5.32 18.85 18.95
N SER A 293 5.75 18.63 17.70
CA SER A 293 6.83 19.40 17.08
C SER A 293 6.35 20.62 16.28
N PHE A 294 5.03 20.79 16.10
CA PHE A 294 4.44 21.90 15.37
C PHE A 294 3.91 22.97 16.33
N ASP A 295 4.06 24.23 15.95
CA ASP A 295 3.55 25.35 16.74
C ASP A 295 2.06 25.59 16.44
N GLU A 296 1.65 25.45 15.17
CA GLU A 296 0.27 25.63 14.72
C GLU A 296 -0.04 24.64 13.59
N VAL A 297 -1.26 24.09 13.61
CA VAL A 297 -1.82 23.24 12.55
C VAL A 297 -3.22 23.76 12.25
N ILE A 298 -3.41 24.30 11.05
CA ILE A 298 -4.61 25.01 10.63
C ILE A 298 -5.31 24.21 9.53
N PRO A 299 -6.61 23.90 9.68
CA PRO A 299 -7.39 23.26 8.63
C PRO A 299 -7.71 24.21 7.49
N GLU A 300 -8.21 23.67 6.39
CA GLU A 300 -8.69 24.45 5.26
C GLU A 300 -9.76 25.48 5.67
N TYR A 301 -9.69 26.69 5.12
CA TYR A 301 -10.75 27.68 5.27
C TYR A 301 -10.97 28.47 3.99
N SER A 302 -12.15 29.08 3.91
CA SER A 302 -12.50 29.99 2.81
C SER A 302 -12.02 31.40 3.10
N TYR A 303 -11.46 32.07 2.10
CA TYR A 303 -11.00 33.45 2.20
C TYR A 303 -11.49 34.28 1.01
N LYS A 304 -11.56 35.59 1.19
CA LYS A 304 -11.90 36.54 0.13
C LYS A 304 -10.64 37.18 -0.41
N HIS A 305 -10.40 37.03 -1.69
CA HIS A 305 -9.38 37.80 -2.40
C HIS A 305 -10.02 38.49 -3.59
N LYS A 306 -9.95 39.83 -3.59
CA LYS A 306 -10.73 40.68 -4.50
C LYS A 306 -12.23 40.35 -4.37
N LYS A 307 -12.94 40.11 -5.48
CA LYS A 307 -14.38 39.79 -5.50
C LYS A 307 -14.68 38.28 -5.49
N ASN A 308 -13.67 37.43 -5.36
CA ASN A 308 -13.82 35.98 -5.45
C ASN A 308 -13.67 35.34 -4.07
N ASN A 309 -14.52 34.35 -3.79
CA ASN A 309 -14.32 33.43 -2.68
C ASN A 309 -13.36 32.33 -3.15
N LYS A 310 -12.27 32.13 -2.41
CA LYS A 310 -11.26 31.10 -2.64
C LYS A 310 -11.13 30.23 -1.38
N ARG A 311 -10.42 29.12 -1.50
CA ARG A 311 -10.07 28.23 -0.37
C ARG A 311 -8.56 28.07 -0.28
N THR A 312 -8.06 27.89 0.94
CA THR A 312 -6.65 27.52 1.18
C THR A 312 -6.39 26.08 0.72
N LEU A 313 -5.17 25.60 0.92
CA LEU A 313 -4.93 24.15 0.89
C LEU A 313 -5.50 23.48 2.14
N ASP A 314 -5.61 22.15 2.08
CA ASP A 314 -6.33 21.31 3.04
C ASP A 314 -5.79 21.44 4.48
N ILE A 315 -4.46 21.48 4.65
CA ILE A 315 -3.81 21.68 5.96
C ILE A 315 -2.62 22.63 5.81
N MET A 316 -2.45 23.55 6.76
CA MET A 316 -1.29 24.45 6.84
C MET A 316 -0.61 24.30 8.21
N ILE A 317 0.70 24.12 8.21
CA ILE A 317 1.49 23.82 9.41
C ILE A 317 2.57 24.88 9.59
N ARG A 318 2.77 25.36 10.82
CA ARG A 318 3.88 26.25 11.20
C ARG A 318 4.77 25.61 12.25
N LYS A 319 6.08 25.85 12.12
CA LYS A 319 7.07 25.61 13.17
C LYS A 319 8.21 26.60 13.06
N GLY A 320 8.38 27.43 14.08
CA GLY A 320 9.30 28.55 14.06
C GLY A 320 9.08 29.42 12.83
N ASP A 321 10.16 29.63 12.08
CA ASP A 321 10.24 30.43 10.86
C ASP A 321 9.95 29.63 9.56
N LYS A 322 9.38 28.43 9.69
CA LYS A 322 9.07 27.54 8.56
C LYS A 322 7.59 27.19 8.53
N CYS A 323 7.08 26.97 7.32
CA CYS A 323 5.72 26.47 7.13
C CYS A 323 5.65 25.40 6.04
N LEU A 324 4.64 24.55 6.15
CA LEU A 324 4.31 23.51 5.19
C LEU A 324 2.82 23.53 4.87
N MET A 325 2.49 23.54 3.58
CA MET A 325 1.10 23.49 3.12
C MET A 325 0.83 22.17 2.41
N LEU A 326 -0.25 21.51 2.80
CA LEU A 326 -0.60 20.17 2.35
C LEU A 326 -1.88 20.21 1.54
N ASP A 327 -1.82 19.61 0.35
CA ASP A 327 -2.98 19.28 -0.46
C ASP A 327 -3.11 17.76 -0.52
N SER A 328 -4.28 17.23 -0.18
CA SER A 328 -4.52 15.79 -0.10
C SER A 328 -5.28 15.31 -1.33
N LYS A 329 -4.89 14.14 -1.84
CA LYS A 329 -5.54 13.50 -2.99
C LYS A 329 -5.95 12.07 -2.62
N SER A 330 -7.25 11.82 -2.59
CA SER A 330 -7.86 10.50 -2.34
C SER A 330 -7.74 9.51 -3.51
N MET A 331 -6.90 9.83 -4.50
CA MET A 331 -6.70 9.00 -5.68
C MET A 331 -6.14 7.62 -5.28
N SER A 332 -6.72 6.57 -5.85
CA SER A 332 -6.14 5.22 -5.86
C SER A 332 -5.59 4.92 -7.25
N PRO A 333 -4.46 4.20 -7.36
CA PRO A 333 -3.91 3.78 -8.63
C PRO A 333 -4.91 2.97 -9.45
N ARG A 334 -5.05 3.31 -10.74
CA ARG A 334 -5.89 2.53 -11.65
C ARG A 334 -5.31 1.12 -11.81
N VAL A 335 -6.17 0.11 -11.85
CA VAL A 335 -5.78 -1.29 -12.07
C VAL A 335 -4.91 -1.45 -13.31
N SER A 336 -5.25 -0.72 -14.38
CA SER A 336 -4.55 -0.73 -15.67
C SER A 336 -3.13 -0.15 -15.65
N LEU A 337 -2.73 0.59 -14.60
CA LEU A 337 -1.33 1.05 -14.45
C LEU A 337 -0.37 -0.12 -14.28
N ARG A 338 -0.81 -1.19 -13.59
CA ARG A 338 -0.04 -2.44 -13.43
C ARG A 338 0.22 -3.15 -14.75
N ASN A 339 -0.62 -2.90 -15.75
CA ASN A 339 -0.48 -3.41 -17.11
C ASN A 339 0.20 -2.40 -18.05
N LEU A 340 0.71 -1.27 -17.53
CA LEU A 340 1.33 -0.19 -18.32
C LEU A 340 0.45 0.23 -19.49
N ASN A 341 -0.81 0.56 -19.21
CA ASN A 341 -1.68 1.18 -20.20
C ASN A 341 -1.27 2.65 -20.37
N ASP A 342 -0.75 3.02 -21.54
CA ASP A 342 -0.20 4.35 -21.79
C ASP A 342 -1.21 5.48 -21.50
N LYS A 343 -2.48 5.32 -21.89
CA LYS A 343 -3.50 6.36 -21.65
C LYS A 343 -3.73 6.60 -20.17
N ASP A 344 -3.76 5.54 -19.38
CA ASP A 344 -3.95 5.64 -17.93
C ASP A 344 -2.70 6.16 -17.22
N VAL A 345 -1.51 5.82 -17.72
CA VAL A 345 -0.24 6.38 -17.23
C VAL A 345 -0.20 7.89 -17.47
N GLU A 346 -0.46 8.36 -18.70
CA GLU A 346 -0.49 9.79 -19.01
C GLU A 346 -1.55 10.52 -18.19
N HIS A 347 -2.77 10.00 -18.12
CA HIS A 347 -3.82 10.61 -17.30
C HIS A 347 -3.43 10.69 -15.81
N THR A 348 -2.68 9.72 -15.30
CA THR A 348 -2.19 9.76 -13.92
C THR A 348 -1.11 10.83 -13.75
N VAL A 349 -0.20 10.97 -14.73
CA VAL A 349 0.81 12.04 -14.75
C VAL A 349 0.13 13.40 -14.74
N ASP A 350 -0.85 13.64 -15.62
CA ASP A 350 -1.60 14.91 -15.72
C ASP A 350 -2.18 15.31 -14.35
N ARG A 351 -2.88 14.38 -13.69
CA ARG A 351 -3.48 14.64 -12.38
C ARG A 351 -2.45 14.97 -11.29
N MET A 352 -1.26 14.38 -11.36
CA MET A 352 -0.19 14.67 -10.40
C MET A 352 0.47 16.02 -10.70
N VAL A 353 0.60 16.37 -11.99
CA VAL A 353 1.06 17.69 -12.44
C VAL A 353 0.11 18.79 -11.96
N ASP A 354 -1.19 18.63 -12.16
CA ASP A 354 -2.21 19.58 -11.69
C ASP A 354 -2.11 19.84 -10.17
N ALA A 355 -1.89 18.76 -9.39
CA ALA A 355 -1.73 18.87 -7.95
C ALA A 355 -0.44 19.62 -7.55
N VAL A 356 0.68 19.36 -8.25
CA VAL A 356 1.94 20.08 -8.03
C VAL A 356 1.77 21.56 -8.36
N ILE A 357 1.14 21.90 -9.48
CA ILE A 357 0.87 23.28 -9.90
C ILE A 357 0.04 24.00 -8.84
N GLN A 358 -1.06 23.38 -8.39
CA GLN A 358 -1.92 23.94 -7.35
C GLN A 358 -1.12 24.26 -6.08
N VAL A 359 -0.31 23.31 -5.59
CA VAL A 359 0.51 23.51 -4.39
C VAL A 359 1.56 24.59 -4.60
N TYR A 360 2.23 24.58 -5.76
CA TYR A 360 3.25 25.57 -6.12
C TYR A 360 2.69 26.99 -6.09
N GLU A 361 1.57 27.24 -6.78
CA GLU A 361 0.89 28.54 -6.78
C GLU A 361 0.50 28.99 -5.37
N HIS A 362 0.08 28.07 -4.51
CA HIS A 362 -0.25 28.40 -3.13
C HIS A 362 0.95 28.91 -2.34
N ILE A 363 2.11 28.26 -2.47
CA ILE A 363 3.31 28.62 -1.69
C ILE A 363 4.07 29.82 -2.25
N THR A 364 3.96 30.12 -3.55
CA THR A 364 4.67 31.24 -4.19
C THR A 364 3.82 32.49 -4.35
N GLU A 365 2.54 32.35 -4.68
CA GLU A 365 1.69 33.49 -5.03
C GLU A 365 0.62 33.74 -3.98
N ARG A 366 -0.13 32.71 -3.58
CA ARG A 366 -1.35 32.92 -2.80
C ARG A 366 -1.08 33.18 -1.32
N PHE A 367 -0.29 32.34 -0.66
CA PHE A 367 0.03 32.54 0.75
C PHE A 367 0.77 33.86 1.01
N PRO A 368 1.78 34.26 0.23
CA PRO A 368 2.47 35.53 0.50
C PRO A 368 1.60 36.77 0.26
N ASN A 369 0.59 36.71 -0.62
CA ASN A 369 -0.11 37.89 -1.12
C ASN A 369 -1.63 37.93 -0.87
N GLU A 370 -2.28 36.80 -0.59
CA GLU A 370 -3.74 36.68 -0.54
C GLU A 370 -4.30 36.33 0.84
N TYR A 371 -3.62 35.52 1.64
CA TYR A 371 -4.11 35.06 2.95
C TYR A 371 -2.97 34.77 3.93
N TYR A 372 -3.25 34.86 5.23
CA TYR A 372 -2.30 34.48 6.28
C TYR A 372 -3.01 33.57 7.30
N PRO A 373 -2.67 32.27 7.40
CA PRO A 373 -3.42 31.31 8.19
C PRO A 373 -3.01 31.23 9.67
N PHE A 374 -1.86 31.79 10.04
CA PHE A 374 -1.27 31.60 11.37
C PHE A 374 -1.58 32.77 12.30
N ASP A 375 -1.61 32.49 13.60
CA ASP A 375 -1.85 33.49 14.65
C ASP A 375 -0.64 34.42 14.81
N VAL A 376 0.57 33.85 14.71
CA VAL A 376 1.82 34.62 14.81
C VAL A 376 2.25 35.09 13.44
N LYS A 377 2.38 36.41 13.26
CA LYS A 377 2.90 37.00 12.02
C LYS A 377 4.41 36.83 11.91
N ILE A 378 4.86 36.16 10.85
CA ILE A 378 6.27 35.88 10.54
C ILE A 378 6.52 36.30 9.09
N ASP A 379 7.63 37.00 8.87
CA ASP A 379 8.14 37.29 7.54
C ASP A 379 8.99 36.11 7.07
N TYR A 380 8.34 35.15 6.40
CA TYR A 380 9.00 33.92 5.94
C TYR A 380 9.98 34.19 4.81
N LEU A 381 11.16 33.59 4.92
CA LEU A 381 12.05 33.42 3.76
C LEU A 381 11.40 32.43 2.77
N LYS A 382 11.53 32.69 1.46
CA LYS A 382 10.92 31.87 0.41
C LYS A 382 11.30 30.39 0.56
N GLU A 383 12.56 30.14 0.88
CA GLU A 383 13.13 28.82 1.13
C GLU A 383 12.50 28.03 2.29
N ASN A 384 11.88 28.73 3.24
CA ASN A 384 11.27 28.14 4.43
C ASN A 384 9.78 27.82 4.25
N ILE A 385 9.22 28.13 3.07
CA ILE A 385 7.85 27.81 2.68
C ILE A 385 7.90 26.51 1.87
N PHE A 386 7.29 25.45 2.39
CA PHE A 386 7.19 24.16 1.73
C PHE A 386 5.75 23.87 1.32
N GLY A 387 5.61 23.11 0.23
CA GLY A 387 4.34 22.57 -0.22
C GLY A 387 4.44 21.06 -0.39
N ALA A 388 3.38 20.31 -0.10
CA ALA A 388 3.34 18.90 -0.41
C ALA A 388 1.96 18.42 -0.86
N VAL A 389 1.96 17.52 -1.84
CA VAL A 389 0.80 16.72 -2.22
C VAL A 389 0.87 15.39 -1.45
N ILE A 390 -0.17 15.09 -0.68
CA ILE A 390 -0.33 13.86 0.09
C ILE A 390 -1.27 12.91 -0.67
N PHE A 391 -0.75 11.82 -1.21
CA PHE A 391 -1.56 10.80 -1.87
C PHE A 391 -2.00 9.73 -0.86
N ASN A 392 -3.29 9.40 -0.84
CA ASN A 392 -3.78 8.24 -0.08
C ASN A 392 -3.05 6.96 -0.50
N GLU A 393 -2.92 6.74 -1.82
CA GLU A 393 -2.07 5.71 -2.42
C GLU A 393 -1.30 6.30 -3.61
N ASP A 394 -0.02 5.95 -3.76
CA ASP A 394 0.81 6.44 -4.88
C ASP A 394 0.70 5.55 -6.11
N SER A 395 0.85 6.18 -7.27
CA SER A 395 0.99 5.50 -8.56
C SER A 395 2.45 5.25 -8.94
N TYR A 396 3.41 5.77 -8.15
CA TYR A 396 4.86 5.62 -8.33
C TYR A 396 5.35 6.09 -9.70
N VAL A 397 4.71 7.11 -10.26
CA VAL A 397 5.24 7.83 -11.41
C VAL A 397 6.47 8.61 -10.95
N LEU A 398 7.53 8.55 -11.77
CA LEU A 398 8.78 9.27 -11.53
C LEU A 398 8.54 10.76 -11.22
N ARG A 399 9.14 11.23 -10.11
CA ARG A 399 8.89 12.59 -9.62
C ARG A 399 9.51 13.66 -10.51
N ASP A 400 10.69 13.40 -11.08
CA ASP A 400 11.34 14.31 -12.03
C ASP A 400 10.47 14.52 -13.28
N ARG A 401 9.83 13.45 -13.80
CA ARG A 401 8.87 13.54 -14.89
C ARG A 401 7.70 14.47 -14.56
N ILE A 402 7.15 14.36 -13.36
CA ILE A 402 6.03 15.20 -12.91
C ILE A 402 6.49 16.65 -12.76
N MET A 403 7.61 16.89 -12.08
CA MET A 403 8.13 18.24 -11.84
C MET A 403 8.54 18.95 -13.14
N ASN A 404 9.16 18.23 -14.08
CA ASN A 404 9.50 18.76 -15.39
C ASN A 404 8.26 19.22 -16.15
N ARG A 405 7.22 18.39 -16.18
CA ARG A 405 5.98 18.72 -16.87
C ARG A 405 5.19 19.84 -16.19
N ALA A 406 5.19 19.89 -14.86
CA ALA A 406 4.65 21.03 -14.12
C ALA A 406 5.40 22.33 -14.44
N ALA A 407 6.73 22.29 -14.56
CA ALA A 407 7.53 23.44 -14.97
C ALA A 407 7.17 23.91 -16.40
N GLU A 408 6.99 22.99 -17.35
CA GLU A 408 6.55 23.31 -18.71
C GLU A 408 5.19 24.03 -18.73
N GLU A 409 4.20 23.52 -17.99
CA GLU A 409 2.87 24.11 -17.91
C GLU A 409 2.85 25.47 -17.20
N LEU A 410 3.69 25.63 -16.17
CA LEU A 410 3.94 26.91 -15.49
C LEU A 410 4.83 27.87 -16.30
N LYS A 411 5.37 27.42 -17.44
CA LYS A 411 6.33 28.18 -18.28
C LYS A 411 7.61 28.58 -17.54
N ILE A 412 8.04 27.76 -16.60
CA ILE A 412 9.27 27.92 -15.83
C ILE A 412 10.44 27.36 -16.65
N ILE A 413 11.52 28.14 -16.79
CA ILE A 413 12.73 27.71 -17.51
C ILE A 413 13.46 26.65 -16.70
N HIS A 414 13.73 25.47 -17.30
CA HIS A 414 14.49 24.40 -16.64
C HIS A 414 15.88 24.88 -16.17
N GLY A 415 16.24 24.47 -14.96
CA GLY A 415 17.52 24.83 -14.33
C GLY A 415 17.57 26.26 -13.74
N SER A 416 16.54 27.08 -13.95
CA SER A 416 16.41 28.39 -13.29
C SER A 416 16.26 28.26 -11.77
N GLU A 417 16.48 29.35 -11.04
CA GLU A 417 16.24 29.38 -9.59
C GLU A 417 14.77 29.10 -9.23
N GLU A 418 13.84 29.46 -10.11
CA GLU A 418 12.43 29.13 -9.95
C GLU A 418 12.16 27.63 -10.12
N TYR A 419 12.77 27.00 -11.14
CA TYR A 419 12.71 25.55 -11.32
C TYR A 419 13.33 24.78 -10.14
N LYS A 420 14.48 25.23 -9.65
CA LYS A 420 15.12 24.65 -8.46
C LYS A 420 14.22 24.80 -7.24
N TYR A 421 13.54 25.94 -7.08
CA TYR A 421 12.58 26.14 -6.00
C TYR A 421 11.40 25.16 -6.11
N LEU A 422 10.79 25.00 -7.29
CA LEU A 422 9.73 24.02 -7.53
C LEU A 422 10.17 22.61 -7.08
N CYS A 423 11.30 22.12 -7.57
CA CYS A 423 11.79 20.76 -7.25
C CYS A 423 12.21 20.59 -5.77
N SER A 424 12.79 21.64 -5.18
CA SER A 424 13.35 21.57 -3.82
C SER A 424 12.32 21.84 -2.71
N ASN A 425 11.24 22.59 -2.99
CA ASN A 425 10.25 23.01 -2.00
C ASN A 425 8.84 22.42 -2.20
N VAL A 426 8.48 21.88 -3.37
CA VAL A 426 7.24 21.10 -3.56
C VAL A 426 7.54 19.60 -3.49
N LYS A 427 6.78 18.87 -2.67
CA LYS A 427 6.98 17.44 -2.43
C LYS A 427 5.76 16.61 -2.80
N LEU A 428 6.01 15.37 -3.21
CA LEU A 428 5.00 14.38 -3.55
C LEU A 428 5.20 13.17 -2.64
N MET A 429 4.28 12.95 -1.70
CA MET A 429 4.46 11.90 -0.70
C MET A 429 3.19 11.06 -0.51
N ARG A 430 3.39 9.81 -0.09
CA ARG A 430 2.29 8.95 0.36
C ARG A 430 1.85 9.35 1.75
N LEU A 431 0.57 9.14 2.03
CA LEU A 431 0.03 9.23 3.39
C LEU A 431 0.84 8.37 4.36
N TYR A 432 1.23 7.17 3.94
CA TYR A 432 2.08 6.30 4.75
C TYR A 432 3.43 6.93 5.14
N GLU A 433 4.04 7.74 4.26
CA GLU A 433 5.31 8.41 4.59
C GLU A 433 5.09 9.53 5.61
N LEU A 434 4.00 10.29 5.47
CA LEU A 434 3.61 11.30 6.46
C LEU A 434 3.34 10.66 7.84
N GLU A 435 2.58 9.57 7.87
CA GLU A 435 2.31 8.79 9.07
C GLU A 435 3.58 8.32 9.75
N ARG A 436 4.53 7.73 9.01
CA ARG A 436 5.80 7.30 9.58
C ARG A 436 6.57 8.46 10.20
N MET A 437 6.65 9.60 9.51
CA MET A 437 7.35 10.78 10.03
C MET A 437 6.73 11.26 11.34
N ILE A 438 5.40 11.35 11.39
CA ILE A 438 4.70 11.82 12.59
C ILE A 438 4.78 10.80 13.72
N PHE A 439 4.45 9.54 13.45
CA PHE A 439 4.40 8.50 14.46
C PHE A 439 5.76 8.15 15.06
N GLN A 440 6.85 8.30 14.31
CA GLN A 440 8.21 8.14 14.80
C GLN A 440 8.81 9.45 15.34
N GLN A 441 7.97 10.48 15.56
CA GLN A 441 8.35 11.78 16.10
C GLN A 441 9.53 12.43 15.36
N LYS A 442 9.55 12.27 14.04
CA LYS A 442 10.55 12.90 13.17
C LYS A 442 10.28 14.39 13.07
N ASP A 443 11.36 15.15 13.00
CA ASP A 443 11.27 16.57 12.69
C ASP A 443 11.01 16.74 11.19
N LEU A 444 9.73 16.75 10.81
CA LEU A 444 9.30 16.77 9.42
C LEU A 444 9.90 17.96 8.66
N LEU A 445 9.83 19.18 9.20
CA LEU A 445 10.37 20.36 8.50
C LEU A 445 11.91 20.32 8.42
N GLN A 446 12.60 19.71 9.39
CA GLN A 446 14.04 19.50 9.27
C GLN A 446 14.37 18.48 8.18
N LEU A 447 13.59 17.40 8.05
CA LEU A 447 13.75 16.44 6.95
C LEU A 447 13.57 17.12 5.59
N LEU A 448 12.54 17.97 5.45
CA LEU A 448 12.32 18.75 4.23
C LEU A 448 13.46 19.74 3.96
N THR A 449 13.99 20.39 5.00
CA THR A 449 15.13 21.30 4.90
C THR A 449 16.39 20.56 4.42
N ASN A 450 16.68 19.40 5.00
CA ASN A 450 17.81 18.56 4.60
C ASN A 450 17.65 18.04 3.16
N ASN A 451 16.43 17.68 2.77
CA ASN A 451 16.11 17.25 1.41
C ASN A 451 16.32 18.39 0.40
N ARG A 452 15.81 19.59 0.71
CA ARG A 452 15.95 20.80 -0.11
C ARG A 452 17.41 21.12 -0.43
N GLN A 453 18.30 20.97 0.55
CA GLN A 453 19.73 21.28 0.41
C GLN A 453 20.50 20.31 -0.50
N ASN A 454 19.90 19.20 -0.92
CA ASN A 454 20.57 18.19 -1.73
C ASN A 454 19.76 17.85 -2.99
N GLU A 455 20.21 18.33 -4.15
CA GLU A 455 19.52 18.15 -5.44
C GLU A 455 19.27 16.67 -5.78
N SER A 456 20.17 15.77 -5.40
CA SER A 456 20.00 14.33 -5.64
C SER A 456 18.82 13.71 -4.90
N LYS A 457 18.30 14.39 -3.88
CA LYS A 457 17.20 13.92 -3.03
C LYS A 457 15.85 14.55 -3.37
N TRP A 458 15.79 15.55 -4.26
CA TRP A 458 14.56 16.29 -4.54
C TRP A 458 13.40 15.41 -5.02
N PHE A 459 13.73 14.28 -5.64
CA PHE A 459 12.79 13.34 -6.24
C PHE A 459 12.60 12.05 -5.42
N ASP A 460 13.10 12.02 -4.18
CA ASP A 460 12.98 10.87 -3.29
C ASP A 460 11.52 10.56 -2.95
N TYR A 461 11.19 9.26 -2.84
CA TYR A 461 9.88 8.79 -2.39
C TYR A 461 9.77 8.63 -0.87
N SER A 462 10.91 8.69 -0.16
CA SER A 462 11.03 8.56 1.29
C SER A 462 11.99 9.63 1.80
N PHE A 463 11.64 10.26 2.91
CA PHE A 463 12.48 11.23 3.60
C PHE A 463 13.17 10.63 4.83
N ILE A 464 12.69 9.46 5.27
CA ILE A 464 13.23 8.73 6.40
C ILE A 464 14.36 7.81 5.94
N ASN A 465 15.44 7.78 6.72
CA ASN A 465 16.52 6.80 6.60
C ASN A 465 16.25 5.61 7.54
N ASP A 466 15.87 4.47 6.97
CA ASP A 466 15.51 3.26 7.71
C ASP A 466 16.71 2.61 8.43
N HIS A 467 17.93 3.04 8.11
CA HIS A 467 19.15 2.55 8.75
C HIS A 467 19.55 3.34 10.00
N GLU A 468 18.95 4.51 10.24
CA GLU A 468 19.23 5.31 11.43
C GLU A 468 18.45 4.77 12.64
N LYS A 469 19.13 4.60 13.79
CA LYS A 469 18.43 4.28 15.04
C LYS A 469 17.50 5.43 15.42
N HIS A 470 16.28 5.09 15.83
CA HIS A 470 15.28 6.07 16.24
C HIS A 470 15.15 6.06 17.76
N ASP A 471 15.75 7.04 18.42
CA ASP A 471 15.79 7.11 19.89
C ASP A 471 14.62 7.90 20.49
N ARG A 472 13.74 8.50 19.66
CA ARG A 472 12.62 9.35 20.12
C ARG A 472 11.34 8.58 20.46
N GLY A 473 11.33 7.25 20.31
CA GLY A 473 10.14 6.43 20.52
C GLY A 473 9.07 6.65 19.44
N VAL A 474 7.83 6.24 19.75
CA VAL A 474 6.65 6.44 18.89
C VAL A 474 5.58 7.23 19.65
N VAL A 475 4.65 7.86 18.92
CA VAL A 475 3.51 8.55 19.55
C VAL A 475 2.62 7.55 20.31
N LYS A 476 1.91 8.05 21.32
CA LYS A 476 1.10 7.22 22.25
C LYS A 476 0.04 6.39 21.52
N GLU A 477 -0.57 6.93 20.47
CA GLU A 477 -1.64 6.31 19.70
C GLU A 477 -1.18 5.01 19.01
N ILE A 478 0.06 4.97 18.54
CA ILE A 478 0.65 3.76 17.93
C ILE A 478 1.05 2.74 18.99
N SER A 479 1.56 3.20 20.15
CA SER A 479 1.77 2.32 21.31
C SER A 479 0.44 1.68 21.75
N GLN A 480 -0.63 2.47 21.87
CA GLN A 480 -1.96 1.97 22.22
C GLN A 480 -2.49 0.99 21.18
N THR A 481 -2.30 1.27 19.89
CA THR A 481 -2.69 0.34 18.81
C THR A 481 -1.96 -1.00 18.96
N SER A 482 -0.69 -0.97 19.34
CA SER A 482 0.11 -2.18 19.59
C SER A 482 -0.37 -2.95 20.83
N GLU A 483 -0.70 -2.25 21.90
CA GLU A 483 -1.29 -2.84 23.12
C GLU A 483 -2.66 -3.47 22.84
N ASP A 484 -3.50 -2.80 22.06
CA ASP A 484 -4.82 -3.31 21.66
C ASP A 484 -4.69 -4.58 20.81
N MET A 485 -3.72 -4.62 19.90
CA MET A 485 -3.39 -5.84 19.13
C MET A 485 -2.93 -6.98 20.04
N GLN A 486 -2.04 -6.72 20.99
CA GLN A 486 -1.62 -7.73 21.97
C GLN A 486 -2.79 -8.25 22.79
N LYS A 487 -3.70 -7.36 23.20
CA LYS A 487 -4.92 -7.73 23.92
C LYS A 487 -5.82 -8.65 23.10
N ILE A 488 -6.01 -8.38 21.80
CA ILE A 488 -6.76 -9.27 20.89
C ILE A 488 -6.15 -10.68 20.90
N LEU A 489 -4.83 -10.79 20.85
CA LEU A 489 -4.16 -12.09 20.85
C LEU A 489 -4.32 -12.81 22.20
N ILE A 490 -4.19 -12.11 23.32
CA ILE A 490 -4.37 -12.69 24.66
C ILE A 490 -5.80 -13.20 24.83
N GLU A 491 -6.80 -12.39 24.46
CA GLU A 491 -8.21 -12.77 24.52
C GLU A 491 -8.50 -14.01 23.66
N PHE A 492 -7.90 -14.09 22.47
CA PHE A 492 -8.03 -15.24 21.59
C PHE A 492 -7.36 -16.50 22.17
N ILE A 493 -6.18 -16.38 22.79
CA ILE A 493 -5.51 -17.50 23.46
C ILE A 493 -6.37 -18.02 24.62
N ASP A 494 -6.90 -17.13 25.46
CA ASP A 494 -7.80 -17.50 26.55
C ASP A 494 -9.08 -18.18 26.02
N GLU A 495 -9.59 -17.76 24.88
CA GLU A 495 -10.71 -18.41 24.19
C GLU A 495 -10.34 -19.83 23.74
N LEU A 496 -9.19 -20.03 23.10
CA LEU A 496 -8.73 -21.37 22.69
C LEU A 496 -8.52 -22.32 23.88
N VAL A 497 -8.04 -21.81 25.02
CA VAL A 497 -7.92 -22.60 26.26
C VAL A 497 -9.29 -23.02 26.78
N LYS A 498 -10.26 -22.11 26.79
CA LYS A 498 -11.64 -22.42 27.23
C LYS A 498 -12.32 -23.48 26.37
N GLU A 499 -12.04 -23.46 25.06
CA GLU A 499 -12.53 -24.43 24.09
C GLU A 499 -11.74 -25.75 24.10
N GLY A 500 -10.68 -25.86 24.93
CA GLY A 500 -9.86 -27.06 25.04
C GLY A 500 -8.97 -27.34 23.82
N LEU A 501 -8.74 -26.34 22.97
CA LEU A 501 -7.96 -26.47 21.74
C LEU A 501 -6.45 -26.36 22.01
N ILE A 502 -6.07 -25.71 23.11
CA ILE A 502 -4.69 -25.62 23.59
C ILE A 502 -4.66 -25.73 25.13
N SER A 503 -3.54 -26.21 25.66
CA SER A 503 -3.25 -26.18 27.11
C SER A 503 -2.64 -24.83 27.50
N ARG A 504 -2.89 -24.41 28.74
CA ARG A 504 -2.37 -23.15 29.30
C ARG A 504 -0.86 -23.15 29.51
#